data_AF-A0AAW5JQJ2-F1
#
_entry.id   AF-A0AAW5JQJ2-F1
#
_cell.length_a   1.000
_cell.length_b   1.000
_cell.length_c   1.000
_cell.angle_alpha   90.00
_cell.angle_beta   90.00
_cell.angle_gamma   90.00
#
_symmetry.space_group_name_H-M   'P 1'
#
loop_
_entity.id
_entity.type
_entity.pdbx_description
1 polymer ?
#
loop_
_entity_poly.entity_id
_entity_poly.type
_entity_poly.pdbx_seq_one_letter_code
_entity_poly.pdbx_strand_id
1 'polypeptide(L)'
;MDSNPIMDYTILPPSRAPLPSPSGSVDKRSYQELLCASKGRFVVCRFLIGTQSITTLSGFLTNVGPSYFVLHDPCTNVDTTCDLYSLKFVAVYPAGEPDPESYCITRLHQNSLR
;
A
#
# COMPACT_ATOMS: atom_id res chain seq x y z
N MET A 1 24.31 8.97 57.90
CA MET A 1 24.05 9.21 56.47
C MET A 1 24.84 8.17 55.69
N ASP A 2 24.32 7.24 54.90
CA ASP A 2 22.95 6.92 54.48
C ASP A 2 22.91 5.43 54.13
N SER A 3 22.00 4.67 54.73
CA SER A 3 21.62 3.35 54.22
C SER A 3 20.75 3.58 53.00
N ASN A 4 21.31 3.42 51.79
CA ASN A 4 20.53 3.53 50.57
C ASN A 4 19.72 2.23 50.38
N PRO A 5 18.37 2.26 50.40
CA PRO A 5 17.59 1.06 50.17
C PRO A 5 17.70 0.68 48.69
N ILE A 6 18.09 -0.57 48.42
CA ILE A 6 18.04 -1.15 47.08
C ILE A 6 16.56 -1.17 46.66
N MET A 7 16.19 -0.28 45.75
CA MET A 7 14.88 -0.29 45.10
C MET A 7 14.80 -1.54 44.22
N ASP A 8 14.00 -2.51 44.65
CA ASP A 8 13.62 -3.69 43.87
C ASP A 8 12.71 -3.26 42.71
N TYR A 9 13.32 -2.90 41.59
CA TYR A 9 12.62 -2.72 40.32
C TYR A 9 12.32 -4.08 39.71
N THR A 10 11.37 -4.81 40.28
CA THR A 10 10.75 -5.93 39.57
C THR A 10 10.01 -5.34 38.36
N ILE A 11 10.61 -5.49 37.18
CA ILE A 11 10.01 -5.12 35.89
C ILE A 11 8.77 -6.00 35.70
N LEU A 12 7.58 -5.43 35.94
CA LEU A 12 6.33 -6.01 35.46
C LEU A 12 6.41 -6.06 33.92
N PRO A 13 6.30 -7.24 33.28
CA PRO A 13 6.24 -7.30 31.83
C PRO A 13 5.02 -6.47 31.37
N PRO A 14 5.14 -5.72 30.25
CA PRO A 14 4.00 -4.99 29.71
C PRO A 14 2.86 -5.99 29.52
N SER A 15 1.69 -5.65 30.10
CA SER A 15 0.47 -6.44 30.03
C SER A 15 0.29 -6.97 28.61
N ARG A 16 0.51 -8.28 28.44
CA ARG A 16 0.35 -8.98 27.16
C ARG A 16 -1.16 -9.13 26.97
N ALA A 17 -1.83 -8.03 26.65
CA ALA A 17 -3.18 -8.09 26.12
C ALA A 17 -3.13 -9.13 24.99
N PRO A 18 -3.95 -10.20 25.05
CA PRO A 18 -4.01 -11.14 23.95
C PRO A 18 -4.26 -10.33 22.69
N LEU A 19 -3.39 -10.48 21.69
CA LEU A 19 -3.74 -10.07 20.33
C LEU A 19 -5.13 -10.65 20.07
N PRO A 20 -6.06 -9.89 19.50
CA PRO A 20 -7.38 -10.42 19.16
C PRO A 20 -7.14 -11.76 18.47
N SER A 21 -7.68 -12.83 19.07
CA SER A 21 -7.58 -14.15 18.46
C SER A 21 -8.07 -13.98 17.04
N PRO A 22 -7.30 -14.42 16.02
CA PRO A 22 -7.78 -14.32 14.66
C PRO A 22 -9.04 -15.20 14.58
N SER A 23 -10.21 -14.61 14.78
CA SER A 23 -11.51 -15.15 14.38
C SER A 23 -11.60 -15.05 12.86
N GLY A 24 -10.56 -15.52 12.18
CA GLY A 24 -10.27 -15.14 10.82
C GLY A 24 -10.43 -16.36 9.93
N SER A 25 -11.61 -16.50 9.34
CA SER A 25 -11.71 -17.28 8.11
C SER A 25 -10.67 -16.75 7.13
N VAL A 26 -9.88 -17.64 6.53
CA VAL A 26 -8.96 -17.28 5.43
C VAL A 26 -9.77 -16.60 4.32
N ASP A 27 -9.31 -15.43 3.87
CA ASP A 27 -9.89 -14.79 2.69
C ASP A 27 -9.62 -15.67 1.47
N LYS A 28 -10.69 -16.09 0.79
CA LYS A 28 -10.64 -17.02 -0.34
C LYS A 28 -10.52 -16.31 -1.69
N ARG A 29 -10.55 -14.98 -1.70
CA ARG A 29 -10.44 -14.20 -2.93
C ARG A 29 -9.08 -14.40 -3.56
N SER A 30 -9.09 -14.58 -4.87
CA SER A 30 -7.91 -14.46 -5.72
C SER A 30 -7.36 -13.04 -5.67
N TYR A 31 -6.11 -12.89 -6.08
CA TYR A 31 -5.49 -11.57 -6.16
C TYR A 31 -6.20 -10.65 -7.16
N GLN A 32 -6.74 -11.23 -8.24
CA GLN A 32 -7.56 -10.53 -9.22
C GLN A 32 -8.86 -9.98 -8.60
N GLU A 33 -9.57 -10.80 -7.80
CA GLU A 33 -10.78 -10.36 -7.10
C GLU A 33 -10.48 -9.26 -6.08
N LEU A 34 -9.33 -9.33 -5.40
CA LEU A 34 -8.90 -8.29 -4.47
C LEU A 34 -8.66 -6.95 -5.18
N LEU A 35 -8.00 -6.97 -6.34
CA LEU A 35 -7.82 -5.78 -7.17
C LEU A 35 -9.16 -5.28 -7.75
N CYS A 36 -10.03 -6.18 -8.17
CA CYS A 36 -11.35 -5.81 -8.69
C CYS A 36 -12.17 -5.09 -7.61
N ALA A 37 -12.13 -5.57 -6.37
CA ALA A 37 -12.72 -4.91 -5.21
C ALA A 37 -12.04 -3.58 -4.85
N SER A 38 -10.90 -3.26 -5.45
CA SER A 38 -10.22 -1.96 -5.31
C SER A 38 -10.41 -1.00 -6.47
N LYS A 39 -11.22 -1.33 -7.48
CA LYS A 39 -11.51 -0.43 -8.59
C LYS A 39 -12.04 0.93 -8.10
N GLY A 40 -11.59 2.00 -8.75
CA GLY A 40 -11.87 3.38 -8.39
C GLY A 40 -10.96 3.94 -7.30
N ARG A 41 -10.15 3.11 -6.62
CA ARG A 41 -9.17 3.59 -5.62
C ARG A 41 -7.84 3.94 -6.27
N PHE A 42 -7.14 4.89 -5.67
CA PHE A 42 -5.76 5.15 -6.02
C PHE A 42 -4.86 4.03 -5.47
N VAL A 43 -3.94 3.57 -6.31
CA VAL A 43 -3.02 2.49 -5.95
C VAL A 43 -1.60 2.85 -6.32
N VAL A 44 -0.66 2.34 -5.54
CA VAL A 44 0.78 2.38 -5.83
C VAL A 44 1.26 0.95 -6.06
N CYS A 45 1.60 0.66 -7.31
CA CYS A 45 1.97 -0.66 -7.79
C CYS A 45 3.49 -0.75 -7.98
N ARG A 46 4.09 -1.86 -7.55
CA ARG A 46 5.51 -2.17 -7.74
C ARG A 46 5.65 -3.44 -8.56
N PHE A 47 6.29 -3.33 -9.71
CA PHE A 47 6.47 -4.40 -10.68
C PHE A 47 7.90 -4.88 -10.68
N LEU A 48 8.09 -6.19 -10.81
CA LEU A 48 9.39 -6.76 -11.12
C LEU A 48 9.59 -6.75 -12.64
N ILE A 49 10.58 -6.00 -13.09
CA ILE A 49 11.02 -5.93 -14.48
C ILE A 49 12.39 -6.63 -14.58
N GLY A 50 12.47 -7.68 -15.39
CA GLY A 50 13.64 -8.56 -15.39
C GLY A 50 13.75 -9.38 -14.11
N THR A 51 14.95 -9.52 -13.55
CA THR A 51 15.20 -10.38 -12.39
C THR A 51 15.29 -9.63 -11.07
N GLN A 52 15.75 -8.37 -11.07
CA GLN A 52 16.03 -7.61 -9.84
C GLN A 52 15.58 -6.14 -9.89
N SER A 53 14.98 -5.67 -10.98
CA SER A 53 14.53 -4.28 -11.07
C SER A 53 13.09 -4.14 -10.59
N ILE A 54 12.85 -3.23 -9.64
CA ILE A 54 11.50 -2.86 -9.21
C ILE A 54 11.13 -1.50 -9.80
N THR A 55 10.07 -1.47 -10.60
CA THR A 55 9.50 -0.24 -11.14
C THR A 55 8.22 0.11 -10.41
N THR A 56 8.03 1.38 -10.08
CA THR A 56 6.81 1.86 -9.40
C THR A 56 5.95 2.65 -10.37
N LEU A 57 4.66 2.33 -10.41
CA LEU A 57 3.63 3.14 -11.05
C LEU A 57 2.52 3.43 -10.04
N SER A 58 1.87 4.57 -10.20
CA SER A 58 0.76 4.98 -9.33
C SER A 58 -0.32 5.65 -10.13
N GLY A 59 -1.58 5.40 -9.77
CA GLY A 59 -2.74 5.94 -10.46
C GLY A 59 -4.04 5.37 -9.91
N PHE A 60 -5.16 5.83 -10.46
CA PHE A 60 -6.49 5.29 -10.13
C PHE A 60 -6.72 3.98 -10.87
N LEU A 61 -7.12 2.94 -10.16
CA LEU A 61 -7.42 1.64 -10.74
C LEU A 61 -8.77 1.69 -11.48
N THR A 62 -8.75 1.86 -12.80
CA THR A 62 -9.97 2.01 -13.60
C THR A 62 -10.53 0.69 -14.09
N ASN A 63 -9.68 -0.31 -14.34
CA ASN A 63 -10.11 -1.62 -14.80
C ASN A 63 -9.23 -2.78 -14.30
N VAL A 64 -9.83 -3.97 -14.24
CA VAL A 64 -9.16 -5.24 -13.89
C VAL A 64 -9.70 -6.31 -14.83
N GLY A 65 -8.84 -6.84 -15.69
CA GLY A 65 -9.11 -7.96 -16.58
C GLY A 65 -8.50 -9.27 -16.07
N PRO A 66 -8.54 -10.36 -16.86
CA PRO A 66 -8.04 -11.68 -16.47
C PRO A 66 -6.55 -11.72 -16.11
N SER A 67 -5.72 -10.99 -16.85
CA SER A 67 -4.25 -10.99 -16.71
C SER A 67 -3.64 -9.58 -16.69
N TYR A 68 -4.49 -8.55 -16.65
CA TYR A 68 -4.05 -7.16 -16.70
C TYR A 68 -4.95 -6.26 -15.85
N PHE A 69 -4.48 -5.06 -15.56
CA PHE A 69 -5.29 -3.99 -15.00
C PHE A 69 -4.86 -2.65 -15.58
N VAL A 70 -5.68 -1.61 -15.41
CA VAL A 70 -5.43 -0.29 -15.98
C VAL A 70 -5.34 0.74 -14.86
N LEU A 71 -4.26 1.52 -14.87
CA LEU A 71 -4.06 2.66 -14.00
C LEU A 71 -4.24 3.95 -14.81
N HIS A 72 -5.10 4.84 -14.32
CA HIS A 72 -5.25 6.19 -14.84
C HIS A 72 -4.36 7.15 -14.04
N ASP A 73 -3.47 7.85 -14.72
CA ASP A 73 -2.68 8.92 -14.13
C ASP A 73 -3.46 10.25 -14.17
N PRO A 74 -3.93 10.76 -13.01
CA PRO A 74 -4.75 11.97 -12.97
C PRO A 74 -4.00 13.23 -13.42
N CYS A 75 -2.67 13.21 -13.48
CA CYS A 75 -1.86 14.38 -13.77
C CYS A 75 -1.51 14.50 -15.25
N THR A 76 -1.49 13.38 -15.97
CA THR A 76 -1.25 13.35 -17.42
C THR A 76 -2.49 12.96 -18.22
N ASN A 77 -3.54 12.47 -17.56
CA ASN A 77 -4.70 11.83 -18.18
C ASN A 77 -4.33 10.63 -19.07
N VAL A 78 -3.24 9.93 -18.75
CA VAL A 78 -2.79 8.75 -19.49
C VAL A 78 -3.23 7.48 -18.76
N ASP A 79 -3.82 6.56 -19.51
CA ASP A 79 -4.11 5.21 -19.05
C ASP A 79 -2.94 4.28 -19.36
N THR A 80 -2.47 3.57 -18.33
CA THR A 80 -1.40 2.57 -18.45
C THR A 80 -1.95 1.18 -18.15
N THR A 81 -1.89 0.30 -19.14
CA THR A 81 -2.21 -1.13 -18.97
C THR A 81 -1.01 -1.86 -18.35
N CYS A 82 -1.25 -2.58 -17.28
CA CYS A 82 -0.25 -3.23 -16.44
C CYS A 82 -0.46 -4.76 -16.42
N ASP A 83 0.63 -5.53 -16.47
CA ASP A 83 0.62 -6.99 -16.35
C ASP A 83 0.40 -7.42 -14.88
N LEU A 84 -0.56 -8.32 -14.65
CA LEU A 84 -0.90 -8.82 -13.31
C LEU A 84 0.20 -9.71 -12.70
N TYR A 85 0.92 -10.48 -13.51
CA TYR A 85 1.92 -11.46 -13.09
C TYR A 85 3.28 -10.82 -12.76
N SER A 86 3.56 -9.65 -13.31
CA SER A 86 4.74 -8.85 -12.95
C SER A 86 4.55 -8.02 -11.67
N LEU A 87 3.32 -7.85 -11.18
CA LEU A 87 3.01 -7.09 -9.97
C LEU A 87 3.50 -7.83 -8.71
N LYS A 88 4.31 -7.16 -7.88
CA LYS A 88 4.84 -7.71 -6.63
C LYS A 88 4.18 -7.14 -5.39
N PHE A 89 3.91 -5.83 -5.41
CA PHE A 89 3.28 -5.15 -4.29
C PHE A 89 2.24 -4.16 -4.81
N VAL A 90 1.10 -4.10 -4.13
CA VAL A 90 0.07 -3.08 -4.33
C VAL A 90 -0.26 -2.44 -2.98
N ALA A 91 -0.14 -1.12 -2.91
CA ALA A 91 -0.70 -0.34 -1.82
C ALA A 91 -1.99 0.30 -2.32
N VAL A 92 -3.07 0.14 -1.56
CA VAL A 92 -4.39 0.65 -1.91
C VAL A 92 -4.77 1.74 -0.92
N TYR A 93 -5.06 2.94 -1.44
CA TYR A 93 -5.44 4.08 -0.62
C TYR A 93 -6.93 4.01 -0.23
N PRO A 94 -7.34 4.74 0.82
CA PRO A 94 -8.76 4.95 1.12
C PRO A 94 -9.52 5.53 -0.07
N ALA A 95 -10.84 5.34 -0.10
CA ALA A 95 -11.67 5.94 -1.14
C ALA A 95 -11.64 7.48 -1.05
N GLY A 96 -11.53 8.15 -2.19
CA GLY A 96 -11.38 9.61 -2.26
C GLY A 96 -9.97 10.12 -1.97
N GLU A 97 -9.01 9.23 -1.68
CA GLU A 97 -7.62 9.60 -1.41
C GLU A 97 -6.66 8.98 -2.43
N PRO A 98 -5.62 9.73 -2.86
CA PRO A 98 -5.43 11.16 -2.62
C PRO A 98 -6.41 11.99 -3.44
N ASP A 99 -6.62 13.23 -3.02
CA ASP A 99 -7.22 14.25 -3.88
C ASP A 99 -6.36 14.42 -5.16
N PRO A 100 -6.93 14.29 -6.38
CA PRO A 100 -6.17 14.33 -7.62
C PRO A 100 -5.37 15.62 -7.81
N GLU A 101 -5.95 16.78 -7.50
CA GLU A 101 -5.29 18.08 -7.68
C GLU A 101 -4.05 18.19 -6.78
N SER A 102 -4.24 17.91 -5.49
CA SER A 102 -3.17 17.91 -4.49
C SER A 102 -2.06 16.92 -4.83
N TYR A 103 -2.41 15.72 -5.31
CA TYR A 103 -1.44 14.73 -5.78
C TYR A 103 -0.61 15.25 -6.95
N CYS A 104 -1.25 15.88 -7.94
CA CYS A 104 -0.56 16.40 -9.11
C CYS A 104 0.35 17.58 -8.81
N ILE A 105 -0.10 18.51 -7.97
CA ILE A 105 0.75 19.60 -7.47
C ILE A 105 1.99 19.05 -6.78
N THR A 106 1.82 18.04 -5.91
CA THR A 106 2.93 17.41 -5.19
C THR A 106 3.92 16.75 -6.16
N ARG A 107 3.42 16.01 -7.16
CA ARG A 107 4.26 15.33 -8.14
C ARG A 107 5.05 16.30 -9.02
N LEU A 108 4.43 17.41 -9.42
CA LEU A 108 5.10 18.46 -10.18
C LEU A 108 6.27 19.07 -9.40
N HIS A 109 6.06 19.39 -8.12
CA HIS A 109 7.14 19.87 -7.25
C HIS A 109 8.28 18.85 -7.11
N GLN A 110 7.97 17.57 -6.92
CA GLN A 110 8.98 16.52 -6.83
C GLN A 110 9.81 16.38 -8.12
N ASN A 111 9.19 16.53 -9.28
CA ASN A 111 9.90 16.48 -10.56
C ASN A 111 10.77 17.72 -10.79
N SER A 112 10.40 18.89 -10.26
CA SER A 112 11.22 20.11 -10.37
C SER A 112 12.52 20.06 -9.54
N LEU A 113 12.64 19.12 -8.61
CA LEU A 113 13.82 18.95 -7.74
C LEU A 113 14.77 17.86 -8.23
N ARG A 114 14.45 17.22 -9.36
CA ARG A 114 15.27 16.19 -10.03
C ARG A 114 15.97 16.78 -11.24
#